data_AF-A0A1G0IMY7-F1
#
_entry.id   AF-A0A1G0IMY7-F1
#
_cell.length_a   1.000
_cell.length_b   1.000
_cell.length_c   1.000
_cell.angle_alpha   90.00
_cell.angle_beta   90.00
_cell.angle_gamma   90.00
#
_symmetry.space_group_name_H-M   'P 1'
#
loop_
_entity.id
_entity.type
_entity.pdbx_description
1 polymer ?
#
loop_
_entity_poly.entity_id
_entity_poly.type
_entity_poly.pdbx_seq_one_letter_code
_entity_poly.pdbx_strand_id
1 'polypeptide(L)'
;MQAPVVITPIPAQRINVQAVLGPLNLNEFIKLSQPDGMPVFSAQLKDGAGLPQGLICTPDGLLTGIPAFNTQGQYEVVVTAANEAGSVQATFALIIEPVLAADDRTQLEALKAQVSRAVSQNQPVPELSDFLNRPISVLDVYYLLERWAVLKIWNAFNLDAPGEKVRLTLEGASEHYAVYDRGSCLVTSPVDLFSEERTLEDGLRTARAMAREVHRRGWAVELVGFEKLTRAAWVEMQRVGAELGKPLNILNYEPSVGDKNLYTAVTASEALRGGMDQ
;
A
#
# COMPACT_ATOMS: atom_id res chain seq x y z
N MET A 1 8.50 37.08 -27.45
CA MET A 1 8.28 36.16 -26.31
C MET A 1 8.32 36.96 -25.03
N GLN A 2 7.48 36.60 -24.06
CA GLN A 2 7.49 37.21 -22.73
C GLN A 2 7.95 36.17 -21.70
N ALA A 3 8.68 36.62 -20.68
CA ALA A 3 9.05 35.76 -19.57
C ALA A 3 7.78 35.26 -18.84
N PRO A 4 7.80 34.05 -18.26
CA PRO A 4 6.71 33.55 -17.45
C PRO A 4 6.46 34.44 -16.23
N VAL A 5 5.23 34.46 -15.73
CA VAL A 5 4.86 35.26 -14.55
C VAL A 5 4.10 34.42 -13.53
N VAL A 6 4.37 34.65 -12.25
CA VAL A 6 3.58 34.10 -11.15
C VAL A 6 2.29 34.89 -11.07
N ILE A 7 1.16 34.21 -11.27
CA ILE A 7 -0.16 34.84 -11.23
C ILE A 7 -0.87 34.66 -9.88
N THR A 8 -0.55 33.56 -9.19
CA THR A 8 -1.10 33.21 -7.88
C THR A 8 -0.02 32.46 -7.09
N PRO A 9 0.10 32.68 -5.76
CA PRO A 9 0.99 31.89 -4.93
C PRO A 9 0.68 30.39 -5.01
N ILE A 10 1.71 29.55 -5.03
CA ILE A 10 1.56 28.09 -4.96
C ILE A 10 1.19 27.74 -3.51
N PRO A 11 0.09 27.01 -3.25
CA PRO A 11 -0.29 26.63 -1.90
C PRO A 11 0.69 25.63 -1.31
N ALA A 12 0.84 25.68 0.02
CA ALA A 12 1.64 24.69 0.75
C ALA A 12 1.10 23.28 0.50
N GLN A 13 2.02 22.32 0.33
CA GLN A 13 1.70 20.91 0.15
C GLN A 13 2.00 20.18 1.45
N ARG A 14 1.07 19.34 1.92
CA ARG A 14 1.25 18.47 3.09
C ARG A 14 0.92 17.04 2.70
N ILE A 15 1.88 16.14 2.90
CA ILE A 15 1.80 14.73 2.54
C ILE A 15 2.53 13.90 3.59
N ASN A 16 2.19 12.61 3.68
CA ASN A 16 3.00 11.67 4.45
C ASN A 16 4.12 11.10 3.57
N VAL A 17 5.22 10.62 4.17
CA VAL A 17 6.12 9.67 3.48
C VAL A 17 5.29 8.52 2.89
N GLN A 18 5.69 7.92 1.78
CA GLN A 18 4.95 6.80 1.16
C GLN A 18 3.51 7.12 0.67
N ALA A 19 3.02 8.35 0.80
CA ALA A 19 1.76 8.78 0.20
C ALA A 19 2.01 9.46 -1.15
N VAL A 20 1.04 9.39 -2.06
CA VAL A 20 1.15 10.06 -3.37
C VAL A 20 1.02 11.59 -3.17
N LEU A 21 2.02 12.34 -3.66
CA LEU A 21 1.91 13.78 -3.88
C LEU A 21 1.36 14.04 -5.28
N GLY A 22 0.31 14.86 -5.35
CA GLY A 22 -0.17 15.41 -6.62
C GLY A 22 -1.07 14.46 -7.42
N PRO A 23 -1.21 14.71 -8.75
CA PRO A 23 -0.45 15.70 -9.51
C PRO A 23 -0.75 17.16 -9.10
N LEU A 24 0.29 17.95 -8.83
CA LEU A 24 0.20 19.40 -8.70
C LEU A 24 0.64 20.04 -10.03
N ASN A 25 -0.28 20.69 -10.72
CA ASN A 25 -0.03 21.33 -12.01
C ASN A 25 0.45 22.78 -11.82
N LEU A 26 1.75 23.01 -12.03
CA LEU A 26 2.39 24.32 -11.82
C LEU A 26 1.91 25.40 -12.80
N ASN A 27 1.34 25.00 -13.94
CA ASN A 27 0.75 25.91 -14.92
C ASN A 27 -0.50 26.65 -14.38
N GLU A 28 -1.07 26.21 -13.26
CA GLU A 28 -2.17 26.90 -12.58
C GLU A 28 -1.68 28.17 -11.84
N PHE A 29 -0.40 28.23 -11.48
CA PHE A 29 0.19 29.29 -10.65
C PHE A 29 1.17 30.16 -11.42
N ILE A 30 1.82 29.59 -12.43
CA ILE A 30 2.79 30.26 -13.29
C ILE A 30 2.29 30.16 -14.72
N LYS A 31 2.02 31.30 -15.35
CA LYS A 31 1.50 31.35 -16.72
C LYS A 31 2.42 32.11 -17.65
N LEU A 32 2.29 31.79 -18.93
CA LEU A 32 2.66 32.68 -20.02
C LEU A 32 1.53 33.67 -20.27
N SER A 33 1.88 34.90 -20.61
CA SER A 33 0.92 35.89 -21.10
C SER A 33 0.48 35.63 -22.55
N GLN A 34 1.18 34.77 -23.30
CA GLN A 34 0.89 34.43 -24.70
C GLN A 34 1.16 32.93 -24.99
N PRO A 35 0.55 32.34 -26.05
CA PRO A 35 0.66 30.91 -26.34
C PRO A 35 2.04 30.42 -26.81
N ASP A 36 2.92 31.32 -27.29
CA ASP A 36 4.21 30.96 -27.85
C ASP A 36 5.32 30.91 -26.79
N GLY A 37 5.98 29.75 -26.68
CA GLY A 37 7.18 29.53 -25.85
C GLY A 37 6.88 28.96 -24.45
N MET A 38 6.34 27.73 -24.39
CA MET A 38 6.07 26.97 -23.16
C MET A 38 7.29 26.99 -22.23
N PRO A 39 7.13 27.39 -20.96
CA PRO A 39 8.24 27.38 -20.04
C PRO A 39 8.63 25.94 -19.69
N VAL A 40 9.92 25.73 -19.53
CA VAL A 40 10.45 24.52 -18.92
C VAL A 40 10.48 24.73 -17.41
N PHE A 41 9.84 23.81 -16.70
CA PHE A 41 9.80 23.82 -15.25
C PHE A 41 10.93 22.99 -14.63
N SER A 42 11.45 23.49 -13.52
CA SER A 42 12.32 22.74 -12.62
C SER A 42 11.99 23.10 -11.17
N ALA A 43 12.32 22.20 -10.25
CA ALA A 43 12.13 22.43 -8.82
C ALA A 43 13.31 21.88 -8.02
N GLN A 44 13.70 22.65 -7.01
CA GLN A 44 14.76 22.31 -6.07
C GLN A 44 14.42 22.86 -4.69
N LEU A 45 15.13 22.40 -3.67
CA LEU A 45 15.07 23.00 -2.34
C LEU A 45 15.78 24.35 -2.33
N LYS A 46 15.40 25.22 -1.40
CA LYS A 46 15.98 26.58 -1.27
C LYS A 46 17.48 26.58 -1.00
N ASP A 47 18.02 25.53 -0.39
CA ASP A 47 19.46 25.33 -0.18
C ASP A 47 20.19 24.85 -1.45
N GLY A 48 19.47 24.64 -2.56
CA GLY A 48 19.98 24.15 -3.83
C GLY A 48 19.99 22.63 -3.97
N ALA A 49 19.58 21.88 -2.94
CA ALA A 49 19.47 20.43 -3.04
C ALA A 49 18.31 20.02 -3.95
N GLY A 50 18.38 18.81 -4.52
CA GLY A 50 17.27 18.23 -5.27
C GLY A 50 16.04 17.99 -4.38
N LEU A 51 14.89 17.76 -5.01
CA LEU A 51 13.67 17.39 -4.28
C LEU A 51 13.89 16.14 -3.41
N PRO A 52 13.15 15.99 -2.29
CA PRO A 52 13.18 14.78 -1.49
C PRO A 52 12.98 13.52 -2.34
N GLN A 53 13.75 12.47 -2.05
CA GLN A 53 13.79 11.25 -2.85
C GLN A 53 12.37 10.71 -3.09
N GLY A 54 12.06 10.41 -4.35
CA GLY A 54 10.74 9.89 -4.77
C GLY A 54 9.75 10.96 -5.23
N LEU A 55 10.11 12.25 -5.12
CA LEU A 55 9.40 13.36 -5.76
C LEU A 55 10.11 13.81 -7.03
N ILE A 56 9.32 14.20 -8.03
CA ILE A 56 9.81 14.73 -9.30
C ILE A 56 9.02 15.97 -9.72
N CYS A 57 9.70 16.90 -10.38
CA CYS A 57 9.08 17.97 -11.16
C CYS A 57 9.41 17.72 -12.62
N THR A 58 8.39 17.55 -13.45
CA THR A 58 8.58 17.34 -14.87
C THR A 58 8.75 18.69 -15.61
N PRO A 59 9.42 18.70 -16.77
CA PRO A 59 9.60 19.90 -17.58
C PRO A 59 8.30 20.61 -17.99
N ASP A 60 7.20 19.86 -18.12
CA ASP A 60 5.86 20.37 -18.45
C ASP A 60 5.10 20.93 -17.24
N GLY A 61 5.71 20.94 -16.05
CA GLY A 61 5.18 21.59 -14.86
C GLY A 61 4.33 20.68 -13.98
N LEU A 62 4.53 19.36 -14.04
CA LEU A 62 3.89 18.42 -13.12
C LEU A 62 4.81 18.12 -11.94
N LEU A 63 4.40 18.52 -10.73
CA LEU A 63 5.04 18.06 -9.50
C LEU A 63 4.25 16.87 -8.94
N THR A 64 4.91 15.72 -8.84
CA THR A 64 4.28 14.45 -8.43
C THR A 64 5.29 13.49 -7.79
N GLY A 65 4.80 12.43 -7.17
CA GLY A 65 5.64 11.31 -6.73
C GLY A 65 5.21 10.69 -5.40
N ILE A 66 6.06 9.82 -4.87
CA ILE A 66 5.88 9.18 -3.56
C ILE A 66 7.17 9.39 -2.76
N PRO A 67 7.18 10.28 -1.75
CA PRO A 67 8.37 10.53 -0.95
C PRO A 67 8.83 9.26 -0.23
N ALA A 68 10.14 8.98 -0.33
CA ALA A 68 10.76 7.79 0.25
C ALA A 68 10.75 7.82 1.79
N PHE A 69 11.00 6.67 2.42
CA PHE A 69 11.29 6.64 3.85
C PHE A 69 12.45 7.58 4.21
N ASN A 70 12.42 8.15 5.42
CA ASN A 70 13.43 9.08 5.94
C ASN A 70 13.51 10.45 5.23
N THR A 71 12.49 10.82 4.46
CA THR A 71 12.36 12.15 3.83
C THR A 71 11.42 13.09 4.58
N GLN A 72 11.01 12.75 5.80
CA GLN A 72 10.17 13.63 6.62
C GLN A 72 10.89 14.94 6.95
N GLY A 73 10.15 16.04 6.91
CA GLY A 73 10.68 17.37 7.15
C GLY A 73 9.80 18.48 6.60
N GLN A 74 10.20 19.71 6.90
CA GLN A 74 9.64 20.91 6.29
C GLN A 74 10.66 21.45 5.30
N TYR A 75 10.23 21.60 4.06
CA TYR A 75 11.05 22.02 2.95
C TYR A 75 10.48 23.30 2.34
N GLU A 76 11.36 24.22 1.97
CA GLU A 76 11.00 25.35 1.12
C GLU A 76 11.42 24.99 -0.30
N VAL A 77 10.45 24.74 -1.17
CA VAL A 77 10.67 24.36 -2.56
C VAL A 77 10.66 25.61 -3.41
N VAL A 78 11.68 25.76 -4.26
CA VAL A 78 11.81 26.80 -5.27
C VAL A 78 11.49 26.20 -6.63
N VAL A 79 10.39 26.63 -7.23
CA VAL A 79 10.01 26.30 -8.61
C VAL A 79 10.56 27.38 -9.53
N THR A 80 11.27 26.98 -10.57
CA THR A 80 11.72 27.87 -11.64
C THR A 80 10.97 27.52 -12.92
N ALA A 81 10.42 28.52 -13.59
CA ALA A 81 9.86 28.40 -14.93
C ALA A 81 10.66 29.31 -15.86
N ALA A 82 11.22 28.75 -16.94
CA ALA A 82 12.11 29.48 -17.85
C ALA A 82 11.76 29.25 -19.32
N ASN A 83 11.89 30.31 -20.12
CA ASN A 83 11.87 30.25 -21.58
C ASN A 83 12.95 31.18 -22.14
N GLU A 84 13.01 31.35 -23.46
CA GLU A 84 14.02 32.20 -24.13
C GLU A 84 13.94 33.68 -23.73
N ALA A 85 12.79 34.15 -23.24
CA ALA A 85 12.60 35.55 -22.84
C ALA A 85 12.99 35.83 -21.38
N GLY A 86 13.18 34.79 -20.57
CA GLY A 86 13.60 34.91 -19.17
C GLY A 86 13.05 33.81 -18.28
N SER A 87 13.23 33.99 -16.96
CA SER A 87 12.75 33.05 -15.95
C SER A 87 12.04 33.76 -14.81
N VAL A 88 11.20 33.01 -14.12
CA VAL A 88 10.57 33.44 -12.87
C VAL A 88 10.67 32.31 -11.85
N GLN A 89 10.70 32.70 -10.58
CA GLN A 89 10.69 31.77 -9.45
C GLN A 89 9.47 31.97 -8.57
N ALA A 90 8.95 30.87 -8.05
CA ALA A 90 7.93 30.83 -7.01
C ALA A 90 8.36 29.87 -5.91
N THR A 91 8.01 30.16 -4.68
CA THR A 91 8.30 29.29 -3.54
C THR A 91 7.03 28.78 -2.87
N PHE A 92 7.08 27.57 -2.32
CA PHE A 92 6.04 27.04 -1.45
C PHE A 92 6.62 26.12 -0.38
N ALA A 93 5.88 25.94 0.72
CA ALA A 93 6.22 25.01 1.77
C ALA A 93 5.75 23.59 1.40
N LEU A 94 6.67 22.63 1.41
CA LEU A 94 6.38 21.20 1.34
C LEU A 94 6.62 20.58 2.71
N ILE A 95 5.56 20.05 3.30
CA ILE A 95 5.59 19.39 4.61
C ILE A 95 5.43 17.90 4.35
N ILE A 96 6.51 17.14 4.55
CA ILE A 96 6.49 15.69 4.50
C ILE A 96 6.41 15.17 5.93
N GLU A 97 5.27 14.64 6.30
CA GLU A 97 5.00 14.07 7.60
C GLU A 97 5.47 12.60 7.64
N PRO A 98 5.98 12.11 8.77
CA PRO A 98 6.29 10.70 8.90
C PRO A 98 5.01 9.85 8.81
N VAL A 99 5.09 8.64 8.25
CA VAL A 99 4.03 7.65 8.35
C VAL A 99 4.22 6.97 9.68
N LEU A 100 3.26 7.20 10.57
CA LEU A 100 3.39 7.03 12.01
C LEU A 100 4.42 8.03 12.53
N ALA A 101 4.06 8.85 13.52
CA ALA A 101 5.10 9.33 14.41
C ALA A 101 5.79 8.06 14.92
N ALA A 102 7.09 7.89 14.68
CA ALA A 102 7.82 6.73 15.22
C ALA A 102 7.58 6.58 16.73
N ASP A 103 7.26 7.70 17.38
CA ASP A 103 6.77 7.84 18.73
C ASP A 103 5.48 7.05 19.00
N ASP A 104 4.45 7.11 18.15
CA ASP A 104 3.15 6.45 18.39
C ASP A 104 3.28 4.92 18.40
N ARG A 105 4.06 4.35 17.46
CA ARG A 105 4.28 2.89 17.42
C ARG A 105 5.10 2.44 18.62
N THR A 106 6.11 3.22 18.99
CA THR A 106 6.96 2.93 20.16
C THR A 106 6.16 3.05 21.47
N GLN A 107 5.30 4.06 21.57
CA GLN A 107 4.37 4.24 22.68
C GLN A 107 3.36 3.11 22.78
N LEU A 108 2.79 2.65 21.67
CA LEU A 108 1.87 1.50 21.65
C LEU A 108 2.56 0.22 22.13
N GLU A 109 3.76 -0.08 21.64
CA GLU A 109 4.51 -1.27 22.07
C GLU A 109 4.94 -1.16 23.54
N ALA A 110 5.36 0.02 23.99
CA ALA A 110 5.67 0.27 25.39
C ALA A 110 4.43 0.09 26.29
N LEU A 111 3.26 0.60 25.87
CA LEU A 111 2.01 0.47 26.59
C LEU A 111 1.56 -1.00 26.65
N LYS A 112 1.60 -1.73 25.53
CA LYS A 112 1.35 -3.18 25.51
C LYS A 112 2.25 -3.93 26.49
N ALA A 113 3.55 -3.62 26.49
CA ALA A 113 4.50 -4.25 27.40
C ALA A 113 4.24 -3.90 28.89
N GLN A 114 3.73 -2.71 29.18
CA GLN A 114 3.30 -2.33 30.53
C GLN A 114 2.03 -3.07 30.94
N VAL A 115 1.01 -3.12 30.08
CA VAL A 115 -0.24 -3.85 30.33
C VAL A 115 0.04 -5.33 30.56
N SER A 116 0.82 -5.99 29.69
CA SER A 116 1.18 -7.41 29.87
C SER A 116 1.94 -7.69 31.17
N ARG A 117 2.83 -6.78 31.58
CA ARG A 117 3.50 -6.87 32.89
C ARG A 117 2.51 -6.71 34.05
N ALA A 118 1.62 -5.73 33.98
CA ALA A 118 0.62 -5.52 35.02
C ALA A 118 -0.29 -6.75 35.19
N VAL A 119 -0.79 -7.29 34.07
CA VAL A 119 -1.63 -8.50 34.06
C VAL A 119 -0.88 -9.71 34.61
N SER A 120 0.34 -9.98 34.14
CA SER A 120 1.12 -11.14 34.63
C SER A 120 1.50 -11.06 36.11
N GLN A 121 1.64 -9.86 36.67
CA GLN A 121 1.99 -9.62 38.07
C GLN A 121 0.77 -9.36 38.97
N ASN A 122 -0.45 -9.46 38.43
CA ASN A 122 -1.70 -9.14 39.13
C ASN A 122 -1.70 -7.72 39.75
N GLN A 123 -1.10 -6.77 39.02
CA GLN A 123 -1.03 -5.35 39.38
C GLN A 123 -2.11 -4.54 38.64
N PRO A 124 -2.46 -3.34 39.13
CA PRO A 124 -3.36 -2.43 38.41
C PRO A 124 -2.85 -2.13 36.99
N VAL A 125 -3.74 -2.23 36.01
CA VAL A 125 -3.44 -1.90 34.61
C VAL A 125 -3.26 -0.37 34.49
N PRO A 126 -2.26 0.12 33.74
CA PRO A 126 -2.08 1.56 33.52
C PRO A 126 -3.32 2.20 32.90
N GLU A 127 -3.58 3.47 33.25
CA GLU A 127 -4.67 4.26 32.67
C GLU A 127 -4.51 4.37 31.14
N LEU A 128 -5.59 4.04 30.43
CA LEU A 128 -5.60 4.04 28.97
C LEU A 128 -6.19 5.34 28.38
N SER A 129 -6.60 6.29 29.21
CA SER A 129 -7.36 7.48 28.77
C SER A 129 -6.63 8.28 27.71
N ASP A 130 -5.34 8.55 27.89
CA ASP A 130 -4.54 9.31 26.93
C ASP A 130 -4.40 8.57 25.59
N PHE A 131 -4.29 7.23 25.65
CA PHE A 131 -4.24 6.40 24.45
C PHE A 131 -5.59 6.33 23.74
N LEU A 132 -6.70 6.24 24.47
CA LEU A 132 -8.05 6.17 23.89
C LEU A 132 -8.50 7.51 23.31
N ASN A 133 -8.01 8.62 23.85
CA ASN A 133 -8.34 9.97 23.40
C ASN A 133 -7.37 10.52 22.34
N ARG A 134 -6.33 9.78 21.96
CA ARG A 134 -5.41 10.22 20.91
C ARG A 134 -6.10 10.26 19.54
N PRO A 135 -5.64 11.10 18.59
CA PRO A 135 -6.12 11.08 17.22
C PRO A 135 -6.00 9.69 16.57
N ILE A 136 -6.99 9.32 15.75
CA ILE A 136 -6.97 8.09 14.96
C ILE A 136 -5.78 8.14 13.99
N SER A 137 -4.90 7.14 14.10
CA SER A 137 -3.75 6.98 13.22
C SER A 137 -4.07 6.11 12.01
N VAL A 138 -3.21 6.16 10.99
CA VAL A 138 -3.29 5.25 9.85
C VAL A 138 -3.17 3.78 10.27
N LEU A 139 -2.44 3.48 11.36
CA LEU A 139 -2.33 2.10 11.87
C LEU A 139 -3.63 1.61 12.50
N ASP A 140 -4.41 2.49 13.12
CA ASP A 140 -5.73 2.15 13.65
C ASP A 140 -6.68 1.81 12.51
N VAL A 141 -6.69 2.63 11.46
CA VAL A 141 -7.45 2.35 10.24
C VAL A 141 -6.99 1.04 9.59
N TYR A 142 -5.68 0.84 9.48
CA TYR A 142 -5.12 -0.39 8.90
C TYR A 142 -5.44 -1.64 9.72
N TYR A 143 -5.40 -1.54 11.04
CA TYR A 143 -5.84 -2.60 11.94
C TYR A 143 -7.31 -2.96 11.69
N LEU A 144 -8.20 -1.96 11.56
CA LEU A 144 -9.61 -2.20 11.24
C LEU A 144 -9.79 -2.84 9.86
N LEU A 145 -9.03 -2.40 8.85
CA LEU A 145 -9.04 -3.02 7.51
C LEU A 145 -8.57 -4.48 7.55
N GLU A 146 -7.57 -4.80 8.36
CA GLU A 146 -7.11 -6.18 8.58
C GLU A 146 -8.21 -7.04 9.23
N ARG A 147 -8.97 -6.47 10.18
CA ARG A 147 -10.13 -7.14 10.77
C ARG A 147 -11.24 -7.38 9.76
N TRP A 148 -11.37 -6.56 8.72
CA TRP A 148 -12.32 -6.76 7.63
C TRP A 148 -11.70 -7.39 6.39
N ALA A 149 -10.51 -8.01 6.51
CA ALA A 149 -9.77 -8.49 5.36
C ALA A 149 -10.61 -9.44 4.49
N VAL A 150 -10.92 -9.00 3.29
CA VAL A 150 -11.63 -9.76 2.25
C VAL A 150 -10.66 -10.01 1.11
N LEU A 151 -10.79 -11.16 0.45
CA LEU A 151 -10.12 -11.43 -0.82
C LEU A 151 -11.15 -11.92 -1.83
N LYS A 152 -11.07 -11.36 -3.04
CA LYS A 152 -11.82 -11.75 -4.22
C LYS A 152 -10.81 -12.14 -5.30
N ILE A 153 -11.01 -13.32 -5.88
CA ILE A 153 -10.24 -13.81 -7.03
C ILE A 153 -11.21 -13.99 -8.19
N TRP A 154 -11.12 -13.11 -9.18
CA TRP A 154 -11.95 -13.16 -10.37
C TRP A 154 -11.37 -14.11 -11.40
N ASN A 155 -12.23 -14.78 -12.15
CA ASN A 155 -11.84 -15.33 -13.44
C ASN A 155 -11.86 -14.19 -14.46
N ALA A 156 -10.68 -13.72 -14.86
CA ALA A 156 -10.51 -12.50 -15.64
C ALA A 156 -11.26 -12.49 -16.98
N PHE A 157 -11.52 -13.67 -17.55
CA PHE A 157 -12.20 -13.81 -18.83
C PHE A 157 -13.67 -14.20 -18.68
N ASN A 158 -14.17 -14.42 -17.46
CA ASN A 158 -15.59 -14.61 -17.21
C ASN A 158 -16.24 -13.26 -16.87
N LEU A 159 -16.99 -12.71 -17.83
CA LEU A 159 -17.66 -11.43 -17.71
C LEU A 159 -19.08 -11.52 -17.11
N ASP A 160 -19.52 -12.72 -16.70
CA ASP A 160 -20.82 -12.90 -16.07
C ASP A 160 -20.86 -12.23 -14.69
N ALA A 161 -22.03 -11.66 -14.37
CA ALA A 161 -22.28 -11.14 -13.03
C ALA A 161 -22.15 -12.26 -11.97
N PRO A 162 -21.65 -11.96 -10.76
CA PRO A 162 -21.54 -12.95 -9.68
C PRO A 162 -22.90 -13.63 -9.40
N GLY A 163 -22.95 -14.94 -9.61
CA GLY A 163 -24.14 -15.78 -9.49
C GLY A 163 -24.57 -16.03 -8.04
N GLU A 164 -25.29 -17.12 -7.77
CA GLU A 164 -25.65 -17.47 -6.38
C GLU A 164 -24.42 -17.79 -5.53
N LYS A 165 -24.55 -17.61 -4.21
CA LYS A 165 -23.47 -17.82 -3.25
C LYS A 165 -23.42 -19.30 -2.85
N VAL A 166 -22.44 -20.03 -3.35
CA VAL A 166 -22.18 -21.43 -2.98
C VAL A 166 -21.01 -21.50 -2.01
N ARG A 167 -21.20 -22.03 -0.81
CA ARG A 167 -20.11 -22.17 0.18
C ARG A 167 -19.15 -23.29 -0.22
N LEU A 168 -17.85 -23.01 -0.17
CA LEU A 168 -16.80 -24.00 -0.41
C LEU A 168 -16.11 -24.38 0.91
N THR A 169 -15.73 -25.65 1.02
CA THR A 169 -14.80 -26.14 2.04
C THR A 169 -13.50 -26.45 1.32
N LEU A 170 -12.45 -25.68 1.60
CA LEU A 170 -11.15 -25.83 0.96
C LEU A 170 -10.13 -26.36 1.96
N GLU A 171 -9.30 -27.31 1.52
CA GLU A 171 -8.23 -27.86 2.36
C GLU A 171 -7.23 -26.77 2.77
N GLY A 172 -7.03 -26.65 4.08
CA GLY A 172 -6.15 -25.64 4.69
C GLY A 172 -6.76 -24.24 4.81
N ALA A 173 -8.03 -24.02 4.43
CA ALA A 173 -8.73 -22.80 4.79
C ALA A 173 -9.07 -22.79 6.29
N SER A 174 -9.01 -21.61 6.92
CA SER A 174 -9.38 -21.45 8.33
C SER A 174 -10.89 -21.46 8.51
N GLU A 175 -11.37 -22.05 9.60
CA GLU A 175 -12.79 -22.02 9.97
C GLU A 175 -13.29 -20.60 10.33
N HIS A 176 -12.37 -19.70 10.67
CA HIS A 176 -12.68 -18.29 10.95
C HIS A 176 -12.99 -17.48 9.68
N TYR A 177 -12.83 -18.07 8.49
CA TYR A 177 -13.19 -17.48 7.21
C TYR A 177 -14.19 -18.35 6.44
N ALA A 178 -15.13 -17.70 5.76
CA ALA A 178 -16.02 -18.37 4.82
C ALA A 178 -15.54 -18.11 3.39
N VAL A 179 -15.41 -19.17 2.59
CA VAL A 179 -15.14 -19.09 1.16
C VAL A 179 -16.41 -19.38 0.38
N TYR A 180 -16.68 -18.56 -0.63
CA TYR A 180 -17.83 -18.69 -1.49
C TYR A 180 -17.42 -18.67 -2.96
N ASP A 181 -18.02 -19.57 -3.72
CA ASP A 181 -18.05 -19.55 -5.18
C ASP A 181 -19.25 -18.72 -5.65
N ARG A 182 -19.01 -17.87 -6.66
CA ARG A 182 -20.01 -17.04 -7.32
C ARG A 182 -20.00 -17.26 -8.84
N GLY A 183 -19.38 -18.34 -9.33
CA GLY A 183 -19.23 -18.63 -10.75
C GLY A 183 -18.09 -17.85 -11.41
N SER A 184 -18.19 -16.52 -11.45
CA SER A 184 -17.17 -15.63 -12.04
C SER A 184 -16.06 -15.23 -11.06
N CYS A 185 -16.24 -15.48 -9.75
CA CYS A 185 -15.20 -15.27 -8.75
C CYS A 185 -15.32 -16.20 -7.55
N LEU A 186 -14.20 -16.35 -6.84
CA LEU A 186 -14.20 -16.81 -5.45
C LEU A 186 -14.06 -15.61 -4.52
N VAL A 187 -14.80 -15.64 -3.40
CA VAL A 187 -14.79 -14.58 -2.38
C VAL A 187 -14.57 -15.20 -1.02
N THR A 188 -13.68 -14.62 -0.22
CA THR A 188 -13.55 -14.96 1.20
C THR A 188 -13.76 -13.75 2.08
N SER A 189 -14.39 -13.98 3.23
CA SER A 189 -14.56 -12.98 4.29
C SER A 189 -14.48 -13.66 5.65
N PRO A 190 -14.21 -12.89 6.71
CA PRO A 190 -14.33 -13.40 8.07
C PRO A 190 -15.76 -13.89 8.34
N VAL A 191 -15.88 -14.98 9.11
CA VAL A 191 -17.19 -15.47 9.60
C VAL A 191 -17.72 -14.55 10.69
N ASP A 192 -16.83 -14.12 11.58
CA ASP A 192 -17.13 -13.16 12.64
C ASP A 192 -16.10 -12.01 12.60
N LEU A 193 -16.61 -10.81 12.34
CA LEU A 193 -15.81 -9.59 12.27
C LEU A 193 -15.22 -9.21 13.63
N PHE A 194 -15.87 -9.59 14.73
CA PHE A 194 -15.52 -9.18 16.09
C PHE A 194 -14.82 -10.27 16.90
N SER A 195 -14.68 -11.49 16.37
CA SER A 195 -13.98 -12.60 17.03
C SER A 195 -12.58 -12.23 17.52
N GLU A 196 -12.32 -12.41 18.80
CA GLU A 196 -11.01 -12.17 19.43
C GLU A 196 -9.98 -13.28 19.12
N GLU A 197 -10.45 -14.44 18.65
CA GLU A 197 -9.63 -15.62 18.35
C GLU A 197 -9.04 -15.57 16.93
N ARG A 198 -9.71 -14.87 16.01
CA ARG A 198 -9.27 -14.78 14.62
C ARG A 198 -8.01 -13.92 14.48
N THR A 199 -7.01 -14.50 13.82
CA THR A 199 -5.73 -13.85 13.52
C THR A 199 -5.62 -13.48 12.03
N LEU A 200 -4.59 -12.71 11.69
CA LEU A 200 -4.22 -12.49 10.30
C LEU A 200 -3.88 -13.81 9.58
N GLU A 201 -3.22 -14.74 10.28
CA GLU A 201 -2.78 -16.01 9.71
C GLU A 201 -3.96 -16.86 9.21
N ASP A 202 -5.14 -16.76 9.85
CA ASP A 202 -6.37 -17.39 9.36
C ASP A 202 -6.78 -16.91 7.96
N GLY A 203 -6.66 -15.60 7.73
CA GLY A 203 -6.90 -14.99 6.43
C GLY A 203 -5.85 -15.41 5.40
N LEU A 204 -4.57 -15.45 5.79
CA LEU A 204 -3.47 -15.85 4.90
C LEU A 204 -3.59 -17.33 4.49
N ARG A 205 -3.90 -18.23 5.42
CA ARG A 205 -4.15 -19.66 5.15
C ARG A 205 -5.30 -19.84 4.17
N THR A 206 -6.39 -19.10 4.39
CA THR A 206 -7.57 -19.14 3.52
C THR A 206 -7.26 -18.60 2.13
N ALA A 207 -6.49 -17.51 2.01
CA ALA A 207 -6.04 -16.98 0.72
C ALA A 207 -5.18 -18.00 -0.07
N ARG A 208 -4.27 -18.70 0.61
CA ARG A 208 -3.49 -19.79 -0.02
C ARG A 208 -4.38 -20.96 -0.46
N ALA A 209 -5.38 -21.33 0.34
CA ALA A 209 -6.35 -22.37 -0.03
C ALA A 209 -7.17 -21.97 -1.28
N MET A 210 -7.63 -20.71 -1.36
CA MET A 210 -8.28 -20.19 -2.56
C MET A 210 -7.35 -20.19 -3.77
N ALA A 211 -6.08 -19.82 -3.60
CA ALA A 211 -5.09 -19.84 -4.69
C ALA A 211 -4.92 -21.25 -5.29
N ARG A 212 -4.81 -22.29 -4.45
CA ARG A 212 -4.76 -23.69 -4.90
C ARG A 212 -6.03 -24.09 -5.66
N GLU A 213 -7.20 -23.71 -5.15
CA GLU A 213 -8.48 -24.02 -5.80
C GLU A 213 -8.60 -23.35 -7.17
N VAL A 214 -8.20 -22.08 -7.29
CA VAL A 214 -8.24 -21.36 -8.57
C VAL A 214 -7.20 -21.90 -9.56
N HIS A 215 -6.03 -22.31 -9.07
CA HIS A 215 -5.05 -23.02 -9.89
C HIS A 215 -5.60 -24.34 -10.45
N ARG A 216 -6.26 -25.14 -9.61
CA ARG A 216 -6.95 -26.38 -10.01
C ARG A 216 -8.01 -26.15 -11.09
N ARG A 217 -8.68 -24.99 -11.05
CA ARG A 217 -9.68 -24.58 -12.05
C ARG A 217 -9.07 -24.03 -13.34
N GLY A 218 -7.77 -23.73 -13.36
CA GLY A 218 -7.05 -23.23 -14.53
C GLY A 218 -7.48 -21.83 -14.99
N TRP A 219 -7.93 -20.99 -14.07
CA TRP A 219 -8.37 -19.62 -14.41
C TRP A 219 -7.17 -18.71 -14.71
N ALA A 220 -7.36 -17.74 -15.61
CA ALA A 220 -6.60 -16.49 -15.55
C ALA A 220 -7.31 -15.56 -14.56
N VAL A 221 -6.56 -14.83 -13.73
CA VAL A 221 -7.14 -14.20 -12.55
C VAL A 221 -6.84 -12.72 -12.40
N GLU A 222 -7.75 -12.06 -11.70
CA GLU A 222 -7.53 -10.75 -11.09
C GLU A 222 -7.74 -10.83 -9.58
N LEU A 223 -6.84 -10.23 -8.83
CA LEU A 223 -6.83 -10.20 -7.37
C LEU A 223 -7.37 -8.87 -6.87
N VAL A 224 -8.35 -8.90 -5.97
CA VAL A 224 -8.92 -7.69 -5.35
C VAL A 224 -9.16 -7.95 -3.87
N GLY A 225 -8.69 -7.07 -2.99
CA GLY A 225 -8.96 -7.19 -1.57
C GLY A 225 -7.82 -6.65 -0.71
N PHE A 226 -7.77 -7.14 0.54
CA PHE A 226 -6.73 -6.76 1.47
C PHE A 226 -5.36 -7.23 0.99
N GLU A 227 -4.40 -6.31 0.94
CA GLU A 227 -3.10 -6.50 0.28
C GLU A 227 -2.29 -7.71 0.80
N LYS A 228 -2.38 -8.03 2.09
CA LYS A 228 -1.66 -9.19 2.64
C LYS A 228 -2.25 -10.50 2.14
N LEU A 229 -3.56 -10.57 1.93
CA LEU A 229 -4.24 -11.74 1.41
C LEU A 229 -4.00 -11.89 -0.09
N THR A 230 -4.03 -10.80 -0.87
CA THR A 230 -3.70 -10.84 -2.30
C THR A 230 -2.25 -11.28 -2.51
N ARG A 231 -1.30 -10.77 -1.70
CA ARG A 231 0.10 -11.22 -1.71
C ARG A 231 0.24 -12.70 -1.36
N ALA A 232 -0.42 -13.18 -0.32
CA ALA A 232 -0.37 -14.59 0.06
C ALA A 232 -0.93 -15.51 -1.04
N ALA A 233 -2.03 -15.10 -1.68
CA ALA A 233 -2.58 -15.82 -2.82
C ALA A 233 -1.61 -15.83 -4.01
N TRP A 234 -1.01 -14.68 -4.35
CA TRP A 234 -0.01 -14.58 -5.41
C TRP A 234 1.19 -15.51 -5.18
N VAL A 235 1.81 -15.46 -3.99
CA VAL A 235 2.96 -16.32 -3.64
C VAL A 235 2.61 -17.80 -3.81
N GLU A 236 1.43 -18.21 -3.35
CA GLU A 236 0.98 -19.60 -3.45
C GLU A 236 0.70 -20.01 -4.91
N MET A 237 0.10 -19.13 -5.73
CA MET A 237 -0.11 -19.41 -7.15
C MET A 237 1.21 -19.61 -7.89
N GLN A 238 2.25 -18.82 -7.57
CA GLN A 238 3.58 -19.00 -8.13
C GLN A 238 4.21 -20.33 -7.68
N ARG A 239 4.09 -20.66 -6.39
CA ARG A 239 4.62 -21.90 -5.81
C ARG A 239 4.00 -23.14 -6.46
N VAL A 240 2.68 -23.21 -6.48
CA VAL A 240 1.91 -24.32 -7.08
C VAL A 240 2.16 -24.38 -8.60
N GLY A 241 2.23 -23.23 -9.26
CA GLY A 241 2.53 -23.15 -10.68
C GLY A 241 3.92 -23.68 -11.03
N ALA A 242 4.93 -23.41 -10.20
CA ALA A 242 6.28 -23.95 -10.36
C ALA A 242 6.31 -25.46 -10.09
N GLU A 243 5.68 -25.91 -9.00
CA GLU A 243 5.59 -27.32 -8.62
C GLU A 243 4.94 -28.18 -9.71
N LEU A 244 3.85 -27.69 -10.33
CA LEU A 244 3.09 -28.41 -11.35
C LEU A 244 3.53 -28.12 -12.79
N GLY A 245 4.54 -27.26 -12.99
CA GLY A 245 4.99 -26.82 -14.32
C GLY A 245 3.91 -26.08 -15.12
N LYS A 246 2.95 -25.46 -14.43
CA LYS A 246 1.78 -24.77 -15.01
C LYS A 246 1.60 -23.41 -14.33
N PRO A 247 2.37 -22.38 -14.73
CA PRO A 247 2.20 -21.04 -14.17
C PRO A 247 0.81 -20.49 -14.48
N LEU A 248 0.22 -19.79 -13.53
CA LEU A 248 -1.08 -19.16 -13.67
C LEU A 248 -0.91 -17.68 -14.07
N ASN A 249 -1.78 -17.20 -14.96
CA ASN A 249 -1.73 -15.81 -15.42
C ASN A 249 -2.52 -14.90 -14.46
N ILE A 250 -1.85 -13.90 -13.89
CA ILE A 250 -2.41 -12.94 -12.94
C ILE A 250 -2.30 -11.55 -13.57
N LEU A 251 -3.44 -10.95 -13.96
CA LEU A 251 -3.42 -9.79 -14.86
C LEU A 251 -3.14 -8.46 -14.17
N ASN A 252 -3.51 -8.32 -12.90
CA ASN A 252 -3.53 -7.04 -12.19
C ASN A 252 -2.62 -6.99 -10.94
N TYR A 253 -1.60 -7.83 -10.89
CA TYR A 253 -0.69 -7.91 -9.75
C TYR A 253 0.77 -7.72 -10.17
N GLU A 254 1.37 -6.60 -9.76
CA GLU A 254 2.80 -6.33 -9.93
C GLU A 254 3.53 -6.61 -8.61
N PRO A 255 4.32 -7.69 -8.51
CA PRO A 255 4.96 -8.07 -7.26
C PRO A 255 6.10 -7.11 -6.89
N SER A 256 6.07 -6.65 -5.63
CA SER A 256 7.15 -5.85 -5.06
C SER A 256 8.44 -6.66 -4.91
N VAL A 257 9.57 -5.98 -4.64
CA VAL A 257 10.83 -6.67 -4.26
C VAL A 257 10.63 -7.53 -3.02
N GLY A 258 9.87 -7.04 -2.04
CA GLY A 258 9.53 -7.80 -0.83
C GLY A 258 8.72 -9.07 -1.14
N ASP A 259 7.81 -9.01 -2.11
CA ASP A 259 6.97 -10.15 -2.50
C ASP A 259 7.83 -11.24 -3.17
N LYS A 260 8.76 -10.83 -4.03
CA LYS A 260 9.72 -11.73 -4.67
C LYS A 260 10.63 -12.40 -3.64
N ASN A 261 11.15 -11.63 -2.67
CA ASN A 261 11.97 -12.17 -1.58
C ASN A 261 11.20 -13.17 -0.73
N LEU A 262 9.92 -12.88 -0.43
CA LEU A 262 9.05 -13.78 0.31
C LEU A 262 8.84 -15.10 -0.44
N TYR A 263 8.56 -15.03 -1.75
CA TYR A 263 8.46 -16.23 -2.59
C TYR A 263 9.76 -17.06 -2.56
N THR A 264 10.92 -16.43 -2.72
CA THR A 264 12.23 -17.13 -2.63
C THR A 264 12.46 -17.78 -1.26
N ALA A 265 12.06 -17.12 -0.17
CA ALA A 265 12.19 -17.66 1.17
C ALA A 265 11.30 -18.90 1.38
N VAL A 266 10.05 -18.86 0.87
CA VAL A 266 9.11 -19.98 0.95
C VAL A 266 9.65 -21.20 0.19
N THR A 267 10.13 -21.01 -1.06
CA THR A 267 10.66 -22.12 -1.85
C THR A 267 11.94 -22.71 -1.26
N ALA A 268 12.82 -21.89 -0.67
CA ALA A 268 14.00 -22.36 0.03
C ALA A 268 13.67 -23.18 1.29
N SER A 269 12.67 -22.76 2.08
CA SER A 269 12.23 -23.50 3.27
C SER A 269 11.64 -24.88 2.94
N GLU A 270 10.97 -25.02 1.80
CA GLU A 270 10.41 -26.30 1.36
C GLU A 270 11.49 -27.25 0.84
N ALA A 271 12.49 -26.74 0.10
CA ALA A 271 13.64 -27.54 -0.32
C ALA A 271 14.40 -28.12 0.89
N LEU A 272 14.51 -27.36 1.98
CA LEU A 272 15.11 -27.83 3.23
C LEU A 272 14.28 -28.92 3.93
N ARG A 273 12.94 -28.84 3.87
CA ARG A 273 12.06 -29.89 4.42
C ARG A 273 12.08 -31.17 3.57
N GLY A 274 12.03 -31.04 2.25
CA GLY A 274 12.10 -32.18 1.33
C GLY A 274 13.45 -32.91 1.33
N GLY A 275 14.52 -32.26 1.81
CA GLY A 275 15.84 -32.88 2.02
C GLY A 275 16.05 -33.52 3.40
N MET A 276 15.12 -33.35 4.34
CA MET A 276 15.15 -34.02 5.65
C MET A 276 14.35 -35.33 5.68
N ASP A 277 13.48 -35.55 4.68
CA ASP A 277 12.66 -36.76 4.52
C ASP A 277 13.26 -37.75 3.48
N GLN A 278 14.53 -37.60 3.10
CA GLN A 278 15.29 -38.53 2.23
C GLN A 278 16.43 -39.22 2.97
#